data_AF-A0A0Q4XLC0-F1
#
_entry.id   AF-A0A0Q4XLC0-F1
#
_cell.length_a   1.000
_cell.length_b   1.000
_cell.length_c   1.000
_cell.angle_alpha   90.00
_cell.angle_beta   90.00
_cell.angle_gamma   90.00
#
_symmetry.space_group_name_H-M   'P 1'
#
loop_
_entity.id
_entity.type
_entity.pdbx_description
1 polymer ?
#
loop_
_entity_poly.entity_id
_entity_poly.type
_entity_poly.pdbx_seq_one_letter_code
_entity_poly.pdbx_strand_id
1 'polypeptide(L)' 'MFASEPKKSPFSADAIGETDFARVDAHVIQPEEYEELPKLTDAMMERADHYVGTTLIRRGHPPKPAPGR' A
#
# COMPACT_ATOMS: atom_id res chain seq x y z
N MET A 1 4.77 34.48 -35.21
CA MET A 1 5.80 33.51 -34.80
C MET A 1 5.70 33.39 -33.29
N PHE A 2 5.02 32.36 -32.77
CA PHE A 2 4.92 32.15 -31.32
C PHE A 2 5.86 31.02 -30.97
N ALA A 3 6.94 31.33 -30.25
CA ALA A 3 7.84 30.32 -29.72
C ALA A 3 7.08 29.50 -28.68
N SER A 4 7.06 28.18 -28.83
CA SER A 4 6.51 27.27 -27.83
C SER A 4 7.46 27.22 -26.63
N GLU A 5 6.94 27.44 -25.43
CA GLU A 5 7.70 27.32 -24.19
C GLU A 5 8.36 25.92 -24.08
N PRO A 6 9.60 25.84 -23.56
CA PRO A 6 10.28 24.56 -23.39
C PRO A 6 9.53 23.71 -22.35
N LYS A 7 9.28 22.45 -22.69
CA LYS A 7 8.62 21.50 -21.78
C LYS A 7 9.47 21.35 -20.51
N LYS A 8 8.89 21.66 -19.34
CA LYS A 8 9.58 21.57 -18.04
C LYS A 8 10.10 20.15 -17.82
N SER A 9 11.30 20.07 -17.25
CA SER A 9 11.90 18.78 -16.90
C SER A 9 11.09 18.12 -15.78
N PRO A 10 10.80 16.80 -15.87
CA PRO A 10 10.09 16.06 -14.84
C PRO A 10 10.87 15.96 -13.50
N PHE A 11 12.15 16.34 -13.51
CA PHE A 11 13.03 16.35 -12.32
C PHE A 11 13.29 17.77 -11.78
N SER A 12 12.52 18.77 -12.21
CA SER A 12 12.64 20.15 -11.69
C SER A 12 11.81 20.35 -10.42
N ALA A 13 12.23 21.30 -9.56
CA ALA A 13 11.47 21.66 -8.36
C ALA A 13 10.04 22.15 -8.69
N ASP A 14 9.86 22.75 -9.87
CA ASP A 14 8.57 23.23 -10.37
C ASP A 14 7.63 22.11 -10.85
N ALA A 15 8.11 20.87 -10.95
CA ALA A 15 7.32 19.70 -11.39
C ALA A 15 6.86 18.82 -10.21
N ILE A 16 7.18 19.20 -8.96
CA ILE A 16 6.77 18.45 -7.77
C ILE A 16 5.24 18.49 -7.64
N GLY A 17 4.60 17.32 -7.72
CA GLY A 17 3.15 17.16 -7.64
C GLY A 17 2.41 17.10 -8.98
N GLU A 18 3.10 17.32 -10.11
CA GLU A 18 2.54 17.18 -11.46
C GLU A 18 2.62 15.73 -12.00
N THR A 19 2.52 14.73 -11.11
CA THR A 19 2.52 13.32 -11.51
C THR A 19 1.24 13.02 -12.28
N ASP A 20 1.38 12.56 -13.53
CA ASP A 20 0.27 12.04 -14.32
C ASP A 20 -0.19 10.69 -13.76
N PHE A 21 -1.16 10.75 -12.84
CA PHE A 21 -1.74 9.56 -12.21
C PHE A 21 -2.54 8.70 -13.21
N ALA A 22 -3.12 9.28 -14.27
CA ALA A 22 -3.84 8.51 -15.27
C ALA A 22 -2.89 7.55 -16.03
N ARG A 23 -1.66 8.00 -16.29
CA ARG A 23 -0.62 7.16 -16.89
C ARG A 23 -0.09 6.09 -15.92
N VAL A 24 0.09 6.41 -14.63
CA VAL A 24 0.59 5.45 -13.62
C VAL A 24 -0.48 4.40 -13.30
N ASP A 25 -1.75 4.79 -13.20
CA ASP A 25 -2.87 3.88 -12.91
C ASP A 25 -3.13 2.88 -14.06
N ALA A 26 -2.78 3.26 -15.30
CA ALA A 26 -2.84 2.36 -16.45
C ALA A 26 -1.77 1.25 -16.45
N HIS A 27 -0.80 1.28 -15.52
CA HIS A 27 0.27 0.28 -15.45
C HIS A 27 -0.26 -1.05 -14.89
N VAL A 28 -0.19 -2.12 -15.69
CA VAL A 28 -0.49 -3.48 -15.25
C VAL A 28 0.79 -4.11 -14.73
N ILE A 29 0.87 -4.28 -13.41
CA ILE A 29 2.02 -4.87 -12.72
C ILE A 29 2.20 -6.32 -13.19
N GLN A 30 3.40 -6.65 -13.66
CA GLN A 30 3.78 -7.99 -14.11
C GLN A 30 4.32 -8.85 -12.95
N PRO A 31 4.23 -10.19 -13.04
CA PRO A 31 4.74 -11.09 -11.99
C PRO A 31 6.23 -10.89 -11.67
N GLU A 32 7.04 -10.58 -12.67
CA GLU A 32 8.49 -10.42 -12.52
C GLU A 32 8.85 -9.20 -11.66
N GLU A 33 7.99 -8.17 -11.65
CA GLU A 33 8.15 -6.98 -10.80
C GLU A 33 8.01 -7.33 -9.30
N TYR A 34 7.45 -8.50 -8.96
CA TYR A 34 7.34 -8.99 -7.59
C TYR A 34 8.52 -9.86 -7.14
N GLU A 35 9.43 -10.25 -8.03
CA GLU A 35 10.54 -11.17 -7.70
C GLU A 35 11.49 -10.60 -6.63
N GLU A 36 11.64 -9.28 -6.60
CA GLU A 36 12.52 -8.59 -5.66
C GLU A 36 11.87 -8.34 -4.29
N LEU A 37 10.55 -8.51 -4.16
CA LEU A 37 9.86 -8.26 -2.91
C LEU A 37 10.19 -9.33 -1.85
N PRO A 38 10.31 -8.93 -0.57
CA PRO A 38 10.47 -9.90 0.51
C PRO A 38 9.33 -10.91 0.52
N LYS A 39 9.68 -12.20 0.61
CA LYS A 39 8.69 -13.26 0.81
C LYS A 39 8.00 -13.08 2.16
N LEU A 40 6.67 -13.21 2.17
CA LEU A 40 5.92 -13.30 3.41
C LEU A 40 6.31 -14.58 4.14
N THR A 41 6.68 -14.45 5.40
CA THR A 41 7.09 -15.57 6.25
C THR A 41 6.02 -15.89 7.29
N ASP A 42 6.02 -17.13 7.78
CA ASP A 42 5.08 -17.54 8.84
C ASP A 42 5.23 -16.71 10.11
N ALA A 43 6.46 -16.31 10.46
CA ALA A 43 6.71 -15.43 11.61
C ALA A 43 6.05 -14.04 11.43
N MET A 44 5.98 -13.53 10.20
CA MET A 44 5.25 -12.28 9.91
C MET A 44 3.75 -12.47 10.07
N MET A 45 3.22 -13.61 9.63
CA MET A 45 1.81 -13.95 9.80
C MET A 45 1.45 -14.18 11.27
N GLU A 46 2.34 -14.79 12.04
CA GLU A 46 2.14 -15.05 13.46
C GLU A 46 1.99 -13.76 14.27
N ARG A 47 2.78 -12.73 13.96
CA ARG A 47 2.68 -11.44 14.67
C ARG A 47 1.63 -10.48 14.08
N ALA A 48 1.06 -10.78 12.92
CA ALA A 48 0.15 -9.86 12.24
C ALA A 48 -1.21 -9.76 12.96
N ASP A 49 -1.71 -8.53 13.06
CA ASP A 49 -3.10 -8.28 13.45
C ASP A 49 -4.04 -8.71 12.33
N HIS A 50 -5.13 -9.38 12.68
CA HIS A 50 -6.11 -9.85 11.72
C HIS A 50 -7.38 -8.99 11.81
N TYR A 51 -7.72 -8.31 10.72
CA TYR A 51 -8.93 -7.48 10.63
C TYR A 51 -9.96 -8.05 9.67
N VAL A 52 -11.23 -7.90 10.01
CA VAL A 52 -12.37 -8.05 9.08
C VAL A 52 -13.09 -6.71 9.02
N GLY A 53 -12.97 -6.03 7.88
CA GLY A 53 -13.38 -4.62 7.77
C GLY A 53 -12.57 -3.75 8.74
N THR A 54 -13.25 -3.07 9.66
CA THR A 54 -12.63 -2.26 10.72
C THR A 54 -12.47 -3.00 12.05
N THR A 55 -12.84 -4.27 12.12
CA THR A 55 -12.89 -5.03 13.38
C THR A 55 -11.63 -5.87 13.55
N LEU A 56 -10.87 -5.63 14.63
CA LEU A 56 -9.72 -6.45 15.02
C LEU A 56 -10.19 -7.78 15.62
N ILE A 57 -9.78 -8.88 15.00
CA ILE A 57 -10.01 -10.24 15.48
C ILE A 57 -8.88 -10.62 16.44
N ARG A 58 -9.18 -10.58 17.74
CA ARG A 58 -8.23 -11.03 18.76
C ARG A 58 -8.10 -12.55 18.75
N ARG A 59 -6.86 -13.03 18.76
CA ARG A 59 -6.56 -14.46 18.89
C ARG A 59 -6.78 -14.90 20.35
N GLY A 60 -7.32 -16.10 20.55
CA GLY A 60 -7.50 -16.71 21.88
C GLY A 60 -8.96 -17.03 22.24
N HIS A 61 -9.14 -17.73 23.36
CA HIS A 61 -10.47 -18.04 23.89
C HIS A 61 -11.10 -16.77 24.48
N PRO A 62 -12.41 -16.51 24.25
CA PRO A 62 -13.09 -15.41 24.92
C PRO A 62 -12.93 -15.55 26.45
N PRO A 63 -12.81 -14.43 27.19
CA PRO A 63 -12.79 -14.49 28.65
C PRO A 63 -14.08 -15.16 29.14
N LYS A 64 -13.95 -16.12 30.06
CA LYS A 64 -15.11 -16.74 30.71
C LYS A 64 -15.92 -15.63 31.39
N PRO A 65 -17.25 -15.64 31.30
CA PRO A 65 -18.06 -14.69 32.06
C PRO A 65 -17.74 -14.85 33.55
N ALA A 66 -17.64 -13.73 34.27
CA ALA A 66 -17.44 -13.76 35.71
C ALA A 66 -18.60 -14.53 36.37
N PRO A 67 -18.34 -15.33 37.43
CA PRO A 67 -19.42 -15.95 38.17
C PRO A 67 -20.36 -14.86 38.70
N GLY A 68 -21.66 -15.00 38.43
CA GLY A 68 -22.69 -14.08 38.91
C GLY A 68 -22.65 -13.97 40.43
N ARG A 69 -22.79 -12.74 40.93
CA ARG A 69 -22.88 -12.43 42.36
C ARG A 69 -24.28 -12.72 42.89
#